data_AF-A0A1A2W5R8-F1
#
_entry.id   AF-A0A1A2W5R8-F1
#
_cell.length_a   1.000
_cell.length_b   1.000
_cell.length_c   1.000
_cell.angle_alpha   90.00
_cell.angle_beta   90.00
_cell.angle_gamma   90.00
#
_symmetry.space_group_name_H-M   'P 1'
#
loop_
_entity.id
_entity.type
_entity.pdbx_description
1 polymer ?
#
loop_
_entity_poly.entity_id
_entity_poly.type
_entity_poly.pdbx_seq_one_letter_code
_entity_poly.pdbx_strand_id
1 'polypeptide(L)'
;MTVTATRGLTPAPAGRSRDFWGSAARLVKRLVPQRRLSIAVMVLGVTGTVIGVIVPRILGHATDLLFNGVIGRRLPAGLSKAQAVAAARARGDNTFADLLSGMNVVPGRGVDFGAVARTLALALVLYLVSALLIWAQARLLNVTVQRTMVALRSDVEDKIHRLPLSYFDGRQRGELLSRVTNDIDNVQSSLSMTISQLVTSVLTIVAVLAMMLSISPLLALITVATVPLSLVATRAIARRAQRLFVAQWTSIGRLNAHIEETYSGFTVVKTFGHRAAAREQFRDYNDNVYQASFGAQFFSGLVAPATSFIGNLGYVAVAVVGGLQVATGHITLGGIQAFIQYVRQFNAPLSQVAGMYNTLQSGVASAERVFDLLDEPEEPPDPEPAPDGGTAQRPGRVEFQHVSFGYRPNTPVIHNLS
;
A
#
# COMPACT_ATOMS: atom_id res chain seq x y z
N MET A 1 27.37 19.36 38.76
CA MET A 1 27.24 18.03 38.11
C MET A 1 25.99 18.06 37.24
N THR A 2 26.17 18.38 35.97
CA THR A 2 25.12 18.49 34.95
C THR A 2 24.78 17.09 34.44
N VAL A 3 23.72 16.50 34.99
CA VAL A 3 23.16 15.23 34.50
C VAL A 3 22.46 15.52 33.18
N THR A 4 23.04 15.03 32.09
CA THR A 4 22.46 15.06 30.75
C THR A 4 21.31 14.06 30.74
N ALA A 5 20.08 14.56 30.79
CA ALA A 5 18.88 13.74 30.69
C ALA A 5 18.85 13.02 29.34
N THR A 6 18.81 11.68 29.38
CA THR A 6 18.54 10.82 28.23
C THR A 6 17.12 11.12 27.72
N ARG A 7 17.05 11.87 26.62
CA ARG A 7 15.80 12.07 25.86
C ARG A 7 15.19 10.71 25.53
N GLY A 8 14.00 10.45 26.08
CA GLY A 8 13.15 9.37 25.61
C GLY A 8 12.86 9.58 24.13
N LEU A 9 13.30 8.62 23.31
CA LEU A 9 13.02 8.55 21.88
C LEU A 9 11.51 8.38 21.69
N THR A 10 10.78 9.48 21.61
CA THR A 10 9.61 9.52 20.74
C THR A 10 10.18 9.41 19.32
N PRO A 11 9.78 8.40 18.51
CA PRO A 11 10.21 8.38 17.12
C PRO A 11 9.73 9.69 16.51
N ALA A 12 10.67 10.53 16.09
CA ALA A 12 10.35 11.76 15.39
C ALA A 12 9.41 11.40 14.23
N PRO A 13 8.33 12.17 13.98
CA PRO A 13 7.49 11.92 12.83
C PRO A 13 8.40 11.87 11.60
N ALA A 14 8.36 10.75 10.88
CA ALA A 14 9.26 10.48 9.76
C ALA A 14 9.39 11.74 8.90
N GLY A 15 10.59 12.34 8.93
CA GLY A 15 10.86 13.57 8.20
C GLY A 15 10.47 13.39 6.74
N ARG A 16 9.79 14.39 6.17
CA ARG A 16 9.46 14.38 4.75
C ARG A 16 10.77 14.23 3.95
N SER A 17 10.82 13.28 3.02
CA SER A 17 12.03 13.05 2.23
C SER A 17 12.45 14.32 1.49
N ARG A 18 13.75 14.63 1.43
CA ARG A 18 14.25 15.82 0.71
C ARG A 18 14.19 15.56 -0.79
N ASP A 19 14.62 14.38 -1.22
CA ASP A 19 14.50 13.91 -2.61
C ASP A 19 13.74 12.57 -2.70
N PHE A 20 12.41 12.67 -2.76
CA PHE A 20 11.52 11.52 -2.87
C PHE A 20 11.79 10.68 -4.12
N TRP A 21 11.88 11.35 -5.28
CA TRP A 21 11.96 10.67 -6.57
C TRP A 21 13.35 10.08 -6.82
N GLY A 22 14.43 10.76 -6.40
CA GLY A 22 15.79 10.21 -6.48
C GLY A 22 15.96 8.99 -5.59
N SER A 23 15.49 9.04 -4.35
CA SER A 23 15.54 7.90 -3.42
C SER A 23 14.70 6.71 -3.91
N ALA A 24 13.49 6.97 -4.42
CA ALA A 24 12.65 5.94 -5.02
C ALA A 24 13.31 5.30 -6.25
N ALA A 25 13.92 6.11 -7.14
CA ALA A 25 14.63 5.61 -8.32
C ALA A 25 15.84 4.74 -7.94
N ARG A 26 16.60 5.12 -6.90
CA ARG A 26 17.71 4.31 -6.38
C ARG A 26 17.24 2.98 -5.81
N LEU A 27 16.14 2.97 -5.04
CA LEU A 27 15.53 1.73 -4.56
C LEU A 27 15.12 0.80 -5.71
N VAL A 28 14.49 1.34 -6.76
CA VAL A 28 14.12 0.55 -7.95
C VAL A 28 15.37 0.04 -8.66
N LYS A 29 16.43 0.85 -8.75
CA LYS A 29 17.72 0.43 -9.34
C LYS A 29 18.36 -0.73 -8.56
N ARG A 30 18.17 -0.81 -7.24
CA ARG A 30 18.62 -1.94 -6.40
C ARG A 30 17.90 -3.26 -6.69
N LEU A 31 16.77 -3.24 -7.42
CA LEU A 31 16.09 -4.44 -7.90
C LEU A 31 16.66 -4.95 -9.24
N VAL A 32 17.49 -4.17 -9.94
CA VAL A 32 18.07 -4.51 -11.26
C VAL A 32 18.89 -5.81 -11.26
N PRO A 33 19.71 -6.11 -10.23
CA PRO A 33 20.42 -7.41 -10.16
C PRO A 33 19.46 -8.61 -10.25
N GLN A 34 18.19 -8.41 -9.88
CA GLN A 34 17.15 -9.42 -9.88
C GLN A 34 16.14 -9.26 -11.02
N ARG A 35 16.52 -8.56 -12.10
CA ARG A 35 15.62 -8.26 -13.25
C ARG A 35 14.82 -9.45 -13.77
N ARG A 36 15.40 -10.66 -13.80
CA ARG A 36 14.72 -11.88 -14.26
C ARG A 36 13.54 -12.25 -13.35
N LEU A 37 13.73 -12.17 -12.04
CA LEU A 37 12.68 -12.41 -11.06
C LEU A 37 11.63 -11.30 -11.11
N SER A 38 12.06 -10.03 -11.19
CA SER A 38 11.14 -8.89 -11.30
C SER A 38 10.25 -8.97 -12.55
N ILE A 39 10.80 -9.38 -13.69
CA ILE A 39 10.02 -9.61 -14.93
C ILE A 39 9.06 -10.78 -14.74
N ALA A 40 9.52 -11.90 -14.17
CA ALA A 40 8.64 -13.05 -13.89
C ALA A 40 7.48 -12.68 -12.96
N VAL A 41 7.74 -11.88 -11.92
CA VAL A 41 6.72 -11.34 -11.02
C VAL A 41 5.69 -10.51 -11.78
N MET A 42 6.11 -9.61 -12.68
CA MET A 42 5.18 -8.83 -13.49
C MET A 42 4.34 -9.71 -14.42
N VAL A 43 4.97 -10.66 -15.12
CA VAL A 43 4.27 -11.56 -16.06
C VAL A 43 3.25 -12.44 -15.34
N LEU A 44 3.65 -13.06 -14.22
CA LEU A 44 2.76 -13.88 -13.40
C LEU A 44 1.62 -13.05 -12.81
N GLY A 45 1.91 -11.83 -12.33
CA GLY A 45 0.91 -10.91 -11.78
C GLY A 45 -0.12 -10.47 -12.82
N VAL A 46 0.34 -10.05 -14.00
CA VAL A 46 -0.54 -9.68 -15.13
C VAL A 46 -1.40 -10.87 -15.54
N THR A 47 -0.78 -12.03 -15.77
CA THR A 47 -1.49 -13.22 -16.26
C THR A 47 -2.50 -13.72 -15.23
N GLY A 48 -2.08 -13.85 -13.96
CA GLY A 48 -2.94 -14.27 -12.86
C GLY A 48 -4.13 -13.32 -12.65
N THR A 49 -3.88 -12.00 -12.71
CA THR A 49 -4.92 -10.97 -12.58
C THR A 49 -5.90 -11.04 -13.75
N VAL A 50 -5.42 -11.09 -15.00
CA VAL A 50 -6.28 -11.17 -16.19
C VAL A 50 -7.16 -12.42 -16.14
N ILE A 51 -6.60 -13.59 -15.80
CA ILE A 51 -7.38 -14.82 -15.64
C ILE A 51 -8.43 -14.65 -14.54
N GLY A 52 -8.05 -14.10 -13.38
CA GLY A 52 -8.96 -13.88 -12.26
C GLY A 52 -10.13 -12.94 -12.61
N VAL A 53 -9.87 -11.91 -13.43
CA VAL A 53 -10.87 -10.98 -13.92
C VAL A 53 -11.76 -11.60 -15.00
N ILE A 54 -11.35 -12.65 -15.71
CA ILE A 54 -12.23 -13.34 -16.67
C ILE A 54 -13.29 -14.21 -15.96
N VAL A 55 -12.99 -14.73 -14.76
CA VAL A 55 -13.85 -15.69 -14.03
C VAL A 55 -15.28 -15.18 -13.80
N PRO A 56 -15.53 -13.94 -13.34
CA PRO A 56 -16.90 -13.43 -13.17
C PRO A 56 -17.74 -13.48 -14.46
N ARG A 57 -17.14 -13.25 -15.63
CA ARG A 57 -17.83 -13.35 -16.93
C ARG A 57 -18.22 -14.80 -17.25
N ILE A 58 -17.35 -15.75 -16.95
CA ILE A 58 -17.64 -17.19 -17.13
C ILE A 58 -18.76 -17.62 -16.19
N LEU A 59 -18.73 -17.17 -14.94
CA LEU A 59 -19.80 -17.44 -13.99
C LEU A 59 -21.12 -16.79 -14.41
N GLY A 60 -21.07 -15.60 -14.99
CA GLY A 60 -22.21 -14.97 -15.65
C GLY A 60 -22.77 -15.84 -16.78
N HIS A 61 -21.91 -16.40 -17.64
CA HIS A 61 -22.35 -17.30 -18.70
C HIS A 61 -23.04 -18.57 -18.15
N ALA A 62 -22.56 -19.12 -17.04
CA ALA A 62 -23.25 -20.23 -16.36
C ALA A 62 -24.66 -19.84 -15.89
N THR A 63 -24.83 -18.62 -15.37
CA THR A 63 -26.15 -18.07 -15.02
C THR A 63 -27.04 -17.92 -16.25
N ASP A 64 -26.48 -17.47 -17.38
CA ASP A 64 -27.22 -17.40 -18.64
C ASP A 64 -27.69 -18.77 -19.11
N LEU A 65 -26.86 -19.81 -19.04
CA LEU A 65 -27.25 -21.18 -19.40
C LEU A 65 -28.41 -21.71 -18.54
N LEU A 66 -28.35 -21.47 -17.23
CA LEU A 66 -29.44 -21.82 -16.30
C LEU A 66 -30.72 -21.06 -16.65
N PHE A 67 -30.64 -19.75 -16.80
CA PHE A 67 -31.81 -18.91 -17.05
C PHE A 67 -32.43 -19.18 -18.43
N ASN A 68 -31.60 -19.32 -19.47
CA ASN A 68 -32.03 -19.71 -20.82
C ASN A 68 -32.76 -21.05 -20.83
N GLY A 69 -32.27 -22.04 -20.08
CA GLY A 69 -32.92 -23.35 -19.99
C GLY A 69 -34.24 -23.33 -19.22
N VAL A 70 -34.35 -22.51 -18.16
CA VAL A 70 -35.60 -22.34 -17.41
C VAL A 70 -36.68 -21.67 -18.27
N ILE A 71 -36.33 -20.61 -19.01
CA ILE A 71 -37.25 -19.94 -19.93
C ILE A 71 -37.57 -20.84 -21.14
N GLY A 72 -36.59 -21.55 -21.69
CA GLY A 72 -36.76 -22.48 -22.81
C GLY A 72 -37.78 -23.57 -22.53
N ARG A 73 -37.75 -24.17 -21.33
CA ARG A 73 -38.75 -25.16 -20.88
C ARG A 73 -40.18 -24.61 -20.84
N ARG A 74 -40.37 -23.31 -20.63
CA ARG A 74 -41.70 -22.67 -20.56
C ARG A 74 -42.26 -22.31 -21.94
N LEU A 75 -41.42 -22.28 -22.98
CA LEU A 75 -41.87 -21.98 -24.34
C LEU A 75 -42.34 -23.26 -25.06
N PRO A 76 -43.35 -23.18 -25.93
CA PRO A 76 -43.81 -24.32 -26.72
C PRO A 76 -42.68 -24.92 -27.57
N ALA A 77 -42.55 -26.25 -27.56
CA ALA A 77 -41.58 -26.96 -28.37
C ALA A 77 -41.88 -26.79 -29.87
N GLY A 78 -40.84 -26.66 -30.69
CA GLY A 78 -40.96 -26.54 -32.16
C GLY A 78 -41.09 -25.10 -32.68
N LEU A 79 -41.26 -24.10 -31.82
CA LEU A 79 -41.14 -22.69 -32.21
C LEU A 79 -39.68 -22.28 -32.35
N SER A 80 -39.37 -21.45 -33.35
CA SER A 80 -38.10 -20.72 -33.39
C SER A 80 -38.11 -19.57 -32.37
N LYS A 81 -36.92 -19.13 -31.94
CA LYS A 81 -36.76 -17.93 -31.09
C LYS A 81 -37.50 -16.72 -31.67
N ALA A 82 -37.38 -16.50 -32.99
CA ALA A 82 -38.03 -15.39 -33.67
C ALA A 82 -39.56 -15.48 -33.60
N GLN A 83 -40.13 -16.67 -33.78
CA GLN A 83 -41.57 -16.89 -33.63
C GLN A 83 -42.04 -16.71 -32.18
N ALA A 84 -41.25 -17.15 -31.19
CA ALA A 84 -41.55 -16.93 -29.77
C ALA A 84 -41.54 -15.44 -29.40
N VAL A 85 -40.57 -14.68 -29.91
CA VAL A 85 -40.50 -13.21 -29.76
C VAL A 85 -41.69 -12.54 -30.43
N ALA A 86 -42.01 -12.91 -31.67
CA ALA A 86 -43.15 -12.35 -32.40
C ALA A 86 -44.49 -12.67 -31.70
N ALA A 87 -44.66 -13.90 -31.19
CA ALA A 87 -45.82 -14.30 -30.43
C ALA A 87 -45.95 -13.52 -29.10
N ALA A 88 -44.84 -13.23 -28.42
CA ALA A 88 -44.83 -12.38 -27.23
C ALA A 88 -45.27 -10.94 -27.56
N ARG A 89 -44.75 -10.35 -28.66
CA ARG A 89 -45.18 -9.02 -29.13
C ARG A 89 -46.66 -9.00 -29.52
N ALA A 90 -47.15 -10.05 -30.19
CA ALA A 90 -48.55 -10.17 -30.57
C ALA A 90 -49.51 -10.25 -29.37
N ARG A 91 -49.04 -10.76 -28.22
CA ARG A 91 -49.81 -10.78 -26.96
C ARG A 91 -49.74 -9.46 -26.18
N GLY A 92 -48.96 -8.48 -26.64
CA GLY A 92 -48.70 -7.22 -25.94
C GLY A 92 -47.55 -7.26 -24.94
N ASP A 93 -46.86 -8.40 -24.79
CA ASP A 93 -45.77 -8.59 -23.82
C ASP A 93 -44.42 -8.09 -24.38
N ASN A 94 -44.32 -6.81 -24.73
CA ASN A 94 -43.13 -6.23 -25.37
C ASN A 94 -41.86 -6.40 -24.53
N THR A 95 -41.93 -6.23 -23.20
CA THR A 95 -40.80 -6.42 -22.30
C THR A 95 -40.30 -7.87 -22.29
N PHE A 96 -41.21 -8.85 -22.35
CA PHE A 96 -40.82 -10.26 -22.42
C PHE A 96 -40.23 -10.60 -23.80
N ALA A 97 -40.74 -10.00 -24.86
CA ALA A 97 -40.20 -10.15 -26.20
C ALA A 97 -38.78 -9.59 -26.32
N ASP A 98 -38.51 -8.42 -25.73
CA ASP A 98 -37.20 -7.79 -25.75
C ASP A 98 -36.20 -8.56 -24.88
N LEU A 99 -36.63 -9.04 -23.70
CA LEU A 99 -35.85 -9.97 -22.88
C LEU A 99 -35.51 -11.25 -23.65
N LEU A 100 -36.49 -11.89 -24.31
CA LEU A 100 -36.25 -13.07 -25.15
C LEU A 100 -35.28 -12.79 -26.29
N SER A 101 -35.31 -11.58 -26.87
CA SER A 101 -34.43 -11.19 -27.96
C SER A 101 -32.95 -11.18 -27.55
N GLY A 102 -32.64 -10.79 -26.32
CA GLY A 102 -31.28 -10.79 -25.76
C GLY A 102 -30.79 -12.16 -25.28
N MET A 103 -31.67 -13.15 -25.15
CA MET A 103 -31.34 -14.48 -24.63
C MET A 103 -31.04 -15.50 -25.73
N ASN A 104 -30.25 -16.54 -25.41
CA ASN A 104 -29.97 -17.67 -26.31
C ASN A 104 -30.88 -18.86 -25.96
N VAL A 105 -32.20 -18.64 -26.01
CA VAL A 105 -33.20 -19.66 -25.66
C VAL A 105 -33.50 -20.59 -26.84
N VAL A 106 -33.58 -21.88 -26.55
CA VAL A 106 -34.15 -22.89 -27.46
C VAL A 106 -35.52 -23.31 -26.92
N PRO A 107 -36.64 -22.93 -27.57
CA PRO A 107 -37.98 -23.28 -27.11
C PRO A 107 -38.18 -24.80 -26.96
N GLY A 108 -38.77 -25.22 -25.83
CA GLY A 108 -38.99 -26.63 -25.49
C GLY A 108 -37.79 -27.36 -24.88
N ARG A 109 -36.59 -26.75 -24.82
CA ARG A 109 -35.39 -27.35 -24.22
C ARG A 109 -35.18 -26.80 -22.80
N GLY A 110 -35.01 -27.71 -21.84
CA GLY A 110 -34.68 -27.38 -20.45
C GLY A 110 -33.21 -27.00 -20.25
N VAL A 111 -32.82 -26.90 -18.97
CA VAL A 111 -31.43 -26.61 -18.57
C VAL A 111 -30.48 -27.70 -19.04
N ASP A 112 -29.42 -27.30 -19.74
CA ASP A 112 -28.33 -28.19 -20.12
C ASP A 112 -27.31 -28.28 -18.97
N PHE A 113 -27.56 -29.19 -18.02
CA PHE A 113 -26.67 -29.38 -16.86
C PHE A 113 -25.25 -29.78 -17.24
N GLY A 114 -25.05 -30.43 -18.40
CA GLY A 114 -23.72 -30.76 -18.90
C GLY A 114 -22.93 -29.54 -19.38
N ALA A 115 -23.59 -28.59 -20.04
CA ALA A 115 -22.99 -27.29 -20.38
C ALA A 115 -22.69 -26.44 -19.13
N VAL A 116 -23.61 -26.42 -18.16
CA VAL A 116 -23.41 -25.72 -16.88
C VAL A 116 -22.22 -26.32 -16.12
N ALA A 117 -22.16 -27.64 -15.97
CA ALA A 117 -21.07 -28.32 -15.26
C ALA A 117 -19.70 -28.05 -15.91
N ARG A 118 -19.61 -28.10 -17.25
CA ARG A 118 -18.38 -27.76 -17.99
C ARG A 118 -17.96 -26.31 -17.79
N THR A 119 -18.92 -25.38 -17.78
CA THR A 119 -18.65 -23.95 -17.55
C THR A 119 -18.16 -23.68 -16.13
N LEU A 120 -18.78 -24.31 -15.13
CA LEU A 120 -18.36 -24.22 -13.73
C LEU A 120 -17.00 -24.90 -13.49
N ALA A 121 -16.75 -26.05 -14.11
CA ALA A 121 -15.45 -26.72 -14.05
C ALA A 121 -14.35 -25.86 -14.67
N LEU A 122 -14.61 -25.22 -15.82
CA LEU A 122 -13.69 -24.26 -16.43
C LEU A 122 -13.43 -23.06 -15.49
N ALA A 123 -14.49 -22.48 -14.90
CA ALA A 123 -14.35 -21.39 -13.95
C ALA A 123 -13.49 -21.80 -12.73
N LEU A 124 -13.70 -23.00 -12.19
CA LEU A 124 -12.91 -23.55 -11.08
C LEU A 124 -11.44 -23.73 -11.46
N VAL A 125 -11.15 -24.32 -12.62
CA VAL A 125 -9.77 -24.51 -13.11
C VAL A 125 -9.09 -23.16 -13.29
N LEU A 126 -9.76 -22.18 -13.91
CA LEU A 126 -9.19 -20.84 -14.08
C LEU A 126 -8.98 -20.12 -12.74
N TYR A 127 -9.87 -20.32 -11.77
CA TYR A 127 -9.68 -19.78 -10.42
C TYR A 127 -8.46 -20.39 -9.73
N LEU A 128 -8.27 -21.71 -9.81
CA LEU A 128 -7.10 -22.40 -9.24
C LEU A 128 -5.80 -21.99 -9.94
N VAL A 129 -5.82 -21.85 -11.27
CA VAL A 129 -4.66 -21.36 -12.03
C VAL A 129 -4.33 -19.92 -11.66
N SER A 130 -5.33 -19.02 -11.61
CA SER A 130 -5.13 -17.64 -11.17
C SER A 130 -4.56 -17.57 -9.75
N ALA A 131 -5.12 -18.34 -8.82
CA ALA A 131 -4.65 -18.41 -7.44
C ALA A 131 -3.19 -18.91 -7.35
N LEU A 132 -2.83 -19.95 -8.12
CA LEU A 132 -1.47 -20.47 -8.18
C LEU A 132 -0.48 -19.45 -8.76
N LEU A 133 -0.86 -18.74 -9.83
CA LEU A 133 -0.04 -17.71 -10.45
C LEU A 133 0.17 -16.51 -9.51
N ILE A 134 -0.89 -16.05 -8.83
CA ILE A 134 -0.81 -14.96 -7.85
C ILE A 134 0.04 -15.40 -6.64
N TRP A 135 -0.12 -16.63 -6.17
CA TRP A 135 0.71 -17.17 -5.09
C TRP A 135 2.18 -17.27 -5.48
N ALA A 136 2.48 -17.80 -6.67
CA ALA A 136 3.84 -17.89 -7.20
C ALA A 136 4.44 -16.49 -7.37
N GLN A 137 3.67 -15.54 -7.92
CA GLN A 137 4.06 -14.13 -8.03
C GLN A 137 4.42 -13.53 -6.67
N ALA A 138 3.58 -13.71 -5.66
CA ALA A 138 3.82 -13.21 -4.31
C ALA A 138 5.09 -13.83 -3.69
N ARG A 139 5.31 -15.14 -3.89
CA ARG A 139 6.51 -15.83 -3.40
C ARG A 139 7.78 -15.32 -4.08
N LEU A 140 7.79 -15.21 -5.41
CA LEU A 140 8.94 -14.70 -6.18
C LEU A 140 9.26 -13.25 -5.81
N LEU A 141 8.24 -12.43 -5.61
CA LEU A 141 8.41 -11.04 -5.19
C LEU A 141 9.01 -10.94 -3.79
N ASN A 142 8.54 -11.75 -2.84
CA ASN A 142 9.12 -11.80 -1.49
C ASN A 142 10.60 -12.19 -1.54
N VAL A 143 10.95 -13.24 -2.29
CA VAL A 143 12.37 -13.62 -2.50
C VAL A 143 13.17 -12.47 -3.11
N THR A 144 12.58 -11.75 -4.06
CA THR A 144 13.23 -10.61 -4.71
C THR A 144 13.52 -9.50 -3.71
N VAL A 145 12.54 -9.09 -2.92
CA VAL A 145 12.72 -8.04 -1.92
C VAL A 145 13.73 -8.48 -0.86
N GLN A 146 13.63 -9.71 -0.33
CA GLN A 146 14.55 -10.21 0.70
C GLN A 146 16.00 -10.22 0.23
N ARG A 147 16.27 -10.70 -0.99
CA ARG A 147 17.63 -10.68 -1.56
C ARG A 147 18.17 -9.27 -1.72
N THR A 148 17.32 -8.29 -2.11
CA THR A 148 17.74 -6.89 -2.22
C THR A 148 18.01 -6.28 -0.84
N MET A 149 17.24 -6.65 0.20
CA MET A 149 17.45 -6.17 1.56
C MET A 149 18.70 -6.77 2.21
N VAL A 150 19.01 -8.04 1.96
CA VAL A 150 20.26 -8.66 2.39
C VAL A 150 21.46 -7.95 1.75
N ALA A 151 21.40 -7.68 0.44
CA ALA A 151 22.46 -6.94 -0.24
C ALA A 151 22.61 -5.51 0.31
N LEU A 152 21.50 -4.81 0.55
CA LEU A 152 21.53 -3.46 1.15
C LEU A 152 22.13 -3.47 2.56
N ARG A 153 21.80 -4.48 3.37
CA ARG A 153 22.33 -4.63 4.73
C ARG A 153 23.83 -4.93 4.71
N SER A 154 24.29 -5.77 3.78
CA SER A 154 25.72 -6.02 3.55
C SER A 154 26.46 -4.75 3.14
N ASP A 155 25.92 -3.96 2.20
CA ASP A 155 26.55 -2.71 1.77
C ASP A 155 26.67 -1.70 2.93
N VAL A 156 25.66 -1.64 3.80
CA VAL A 156 25.65 -0.76 4.97
C VAL A 156 26.67 -1.22 6.00
N GLU A 157 26.78 -2.52 6.23
CA GLU A 157 27.78 -3.11 7.12
C GLU A 157 29.20 -2.84 6.62
N ASP A 158 29.49 -3.13 5.35
CA ASP A 158 30.77 -2.83 4.72
C ASP A 158 31.10 -1.34 4.78
N LYS A 159 30.11 -0.47 4.57
CA LYS A 159 30.29 0.97 4.65
C LYS A 159 30.72 1.42 6.03
N ILE A 160 30.09 0.90 7.10
CA ILE A 160 30.42 1.26 8.48
C ILE A 160 31.90 1.03 8.78
N HIS A 161 32.49 -0.05 8.24
CA HIS A 161 33.90 -0.37 8.44
C HIS A 161 34.86 0.53 7.65
N ARG A 162 34.37 1.31 6.69
CA ARG A 162 35.18 2.23 5.85
C ARG A 162 34.97 3.70 6.19
N LEU A 163 34.13 4.02 7.18
CA LEU A 163 33.89 5.40 7.58
C LEU A 163 34.98 5.88 8.53
N PRO A 164 35.44 7.13 8.38
CA PRO A 164 36.46 7.69 9.27
C PRO A 164 35.93 7.82 10.70
N LEU A 165 36.81 7.73 11.70
CA LEU A 165 36.45 7.84 13.12
C LEU A 165 35.67 9.12 13.44
N SER A 166 35.99 10.22 12.77
CA SER A 166 35.32 11.53 12.90
C SER A 166 33.82 11.48 12.63
N TYR A 167 33.36 10.55 11.80
CA TYR A 167 31.94 10.32 11.53
C TYR A 167 31.20 9.85 12.79
N PHE A 168 31.82 8.96 13.57
CA PHE A 168 31.25 8.36 14.78
C PHE A 168 31.33 9.30 15.98
N ASP A 169 32.39 10.11 16.08
CA ASP A 169 32.55 11.10 17.16
C ASP A 169 31.49 12.21 17.09
N GLY A 170 31.03 12.55 15.87
CA GLY A 170 30.04 13.59 15.64
C GLY A 170 28.58 13.16 15.79
N ARG A 171 28.29 11.86 15.98
CA ARG A 171 26.93 11.30 15.89
C ARG A 171 26.58 10.45 17.11
N GLN A 172 25.29 10.42 17.49
CA GLN A 172 24.83 9.55 18.57
C GLN A 172 24.84 8.09 18.09
N ARG A 173 25.45 7.19 18.88
CA ARG A 173 25.52 5.75 18.56
C ARG A 173 24.15 5.14 18.25
N GLY A 174 23.09 5.57 18.95
CA GLY A 174 21.72 5.11 18.73
C GLY A 174 21.13 5.52 17.37
N GLU A 175 21.53 6.67 16.83
CA GLU A 175 21.09 7.12 15.51
C GLU A 175 21.63 6.19 14.41
N LEU A 176 22.90 5.80 14.51
CA LEU A 176 23.52 4.85 13.58
C LEU A 176 22.86 3.48 13.67
N LEU A 177 22.66 2.96 14.89
CA LEU A 177 21.99 1.67 15.07
C LEU A 177 20.58 1.68 14.44
N SER A 178 19.82 2.76 14.61
CA SER A 178 18.49 2.89 14.00
C SER A 178 18.53 2.92 12.47
N ARG A 179 19.54 3.55 11.85
CA ARG A 179 19.71 3.56 10.39
C ARG A 179 20.00 2.16 9.83
N VAL A 180 20.76 1.35 10.56
CA VAL A 180 21.16 -0.01 10.14
C VAL A 180 20.07 -1.05 10.40
N THR A 181 19.20 -0.79 11.38
CA THR A 181 18.13 -1.72 11.78
C THR A 181 16.78 -1.23 11.28
N ASN A 182 16.17 -0.29 12.01
CA ASN A 182 14.81 0.19 11.79
C ASN A 182 14.60 0.76 10.38
N ASP A 183 15.54 1.54 9.86
CA ASP A 183 15.37 2.17 8.55
C ASP A 183 15.39 1.12 7.43
N ILE A 184 16.30 0.15 7.50
CA ILE A 184 16.35 -0.97 6.54
C ILE A 184 15.07 -1.81 6.63
N ASP A 185 14.60 -2.11 7.84
CA ASP A 185 13.38 -2.92 8.03
C ASP A 185 12.11 -2.19 7.56
N ASN A 186 12.07 -0.86 7.74
CA ASN A 186 11.00 -0.02 7.21
C ASN A 186 11.06 0.05 5.68
N VAL A 187 12.25 0.20 5.09
CA VAL A 187 12.45 0.09 3.64
C VAL A 187 11.95 -1.26 3.12
N GLN A 188 12.32 -2.37 3.79
CA GLN A 188 11.87 -3.71 3.45
C GLN A 188 10.35 -3.84 3.48
N SER A 189 9.72 -3.40 4.57
CA SER A 189 8.27 -3.48 4.77
C SER A 189 7.53 -2.64 3.74
N SER A 190 8.00 -1.41 3.50
CA SER A 190 7.41 -0.49 2.53
C SER A 190 7.58 -0.98 1.08
N LEU A 191 8.75 -1.51 0.70
CA LEU A 191 8.93 -2.10 -0.64
C LEU A 191 8.04 -3.33 -0.82
N SER A 192 8.04 -4.24 0.15
CA SER A 192 7.26 -5.47 0.09
C SER A 192 5.77 -5.18 -0.08
N MET A 193 5.22 -4.27 0.73
CA MET A 193 3.82 -3.91 0.65
C MET A 193 3.52 -3.06 -0.59
N THR A 194 4.32 -2.03 -0.87
CA THR A 194 3.99 -1.06 -1.91
C THR A 194 4.11 -1.63 -3.31
N ILE A 195 5.22 -2.32 -3.61
CA ILE A 195 5.43 -2.85 -4.96
C ILE A 195 4.45 -3.99 -5.25
N SER A 196 4.21 -4.88 -4.28
CA SER A 196 3.26 -5.99 -4.45
C SER A 196 1.84 -5.50 -4.71
N GLN A 197 1.38 -4.56 -3.88
CA GLN A 197 -0.02 -4.16 -3.90
C GLN A 197 -0.30 -3.13 -5.00
N LEU A 198 0.60 -2.17 -5.24
CA LEU A 198 0.37 -1.08 -6.21
C LEU A 198 0.32 -1.62 -7.64
N VAL A 199 1.28 -2.47 -8.02
CA VAL A 199 1.32 -3.09 -9.36
C VAL A 199 0.06 -3.92 -9.58
N THR A 200 -0.29 -4.78 -8.63
CA THR A 200 -1.50 -5.62 -8.70
C THR A 200 -2.77 -4.78 -8.74
N SER A 201 -2.85 -3.70 -7.95
CA SER A 201 -3.99 -2.78 -7.91
C SER A 201 -4.20 -2.07 -9.24
N VAL A 202 -3.14 -1.52 -9.82
CA VAL A 202 -3.21 -0.85 -11.13
C VAL A 202 -3.61 -1.83 -12.21
N LEU A 203 -2.99 -3.03 -12.25
CA LEU A 203 -3.34 -4.07 -13.20
C LEU A 203 -4.80 -4.53 -13.05
N THR A 204 -5.27 -4.70 -11.82
CA THR A 204 -6.66 -5.08 -11.53
C THR A 204 -7.62 -4.00 -12.00
N ILE A 205 -7.37 -2.72 -11.69
CA ILE A 205 -8.20 -1.60 -12.13
C ILE A 205 -8.30 -1.58 -13.66
N VAL A 206 -7.18 -1.68 -14.37
CA VAL A 206 -7.14 -1.66 -15.84
C VAL A 206 -7.86 -2.88 -16.43
N ALA A 207 -7.57 -4.09 -15.93
CA ALA A 207 -8.17 -5.32 -16.43
C ALA A 207 -9.69 -5.36 -16.19
N VAL A 208 -10.14 -4.98 -14.98
CA VAL A 208 -11.56 -4.92 -14.62
C VAL A 208 -12.28 -3.85 -15.44
N LEU A 209 -11.68 -2.66 -15.61
CA LEU A 209 -12.27 -1.60 -16.43
C LEU A 209 -12.43 -2.03 -17.88
N ALA A 210 -11.42 -2.68 -18.47
CA ALA A 210 -11.51 -3.23 -19.82
C ALA A 210 -12.66 -4.25 -19.95
N MET A 211 -12.81 -5.13 -18.95
CA MET A 211 -13.91 -6.11 -18.92
C MET A 211 -15.28 -5.45 -18.73
N MET A 212 -15.39 -4.41 -17.90
CA MET A 212 -16.62 -3.63 -17.75
C MET A 212 -17.02 -2.93 -19.04
N LEU A 213 -16.08 -2.24 -19.71
CA LEU A 213 -16.30 -1.59 -21.00
C LEU A 213 -16.74 -2.59 -22.07
N SER A 214 -16.23 -3.82 -22.03
CA SER A 214 -16.63 -4.90 -22.95
C SER A 214 -18.04 -5.45 -22.71
N ILE A 215 -18.65 -5.20 -21.54
CA ILE A 215 -20.03 -5.63 -21.22
C ILE A 215 -21.00 -4.47 -21.45
N SER A 216 -20.74 -3.31 -20.86
CA SER A 216 -21.59 -2.12 -21.03
C SER A 216 -20.82 -0.85 -20.71
N PRO A 217 -20.50 -0.02 -21.72
CA PRO A 217 -19.86 1.28 -21.51
C PRO A 217 -20.66 2.21 -20.60
N LEU A 218 -22.00 2.15 -20.64
CA LEU A 218 -22.88 2.96 -19.80
C LEU A 218 -22.73 2.61 -18.31
N LEU A 219 -22.81 1.32 -17.97
CA LEU A 219 -22.65 0.87 -16.58
C LEU A 219 -21.21 1.13 -16.09
N ALA A 220 -20.23 1.08 -16.99
CA ALA A 220 -18.84 1.40 -16.68
C ALA A 220 -18.69 2.88 -16.33
N LEU A 221 -19.31 3.78 -17.10
CA LEU A 221 -19.32 5.21 -16.81
C LEU A 221 -19.97 5.52 -15.47
N ILE A 222 -21.12 4.90 -15.15
CA ILE A 222 -21.77 5.03 -13.84
C ILE A 222 -20.81 4.63 -12.71
N THR A 223 -20.12 3.50 -12.87
CA THR A 223 -19.18 3.00 -11.86
C THR A 223 -17.96 3.92 -11.72
N VAL A 224 -17.36 4.34 -12.83
CA VAL A 224 -16.21 5.26 -12.84
C VAL A 224 -16.60 6.60 -12.21
N ALA A 225 -17.82 7.08 -12.42
CA ALA A 225 -18.32 8.32 -11.79
C ALA A 225 -18.42 8.23 -10.25
N THR A 226 -18.50 7.02 -9.68
CA THR A 226 -18.45 6.86 -8.21
C THR A 226 -17.07 7.13 -7.62
N VAL A 227 -16.00 7.00 -8.41
CA VAL A 227 -14.61 7.24 -7.98
C VAL A 227 -14.35 8.71 -7.61
N PRO A 228 -14.58 9.70 -8.49
CA PRO A 228 -14.36 11.10 -8.13
C PRO A 228 -15.29 11.52 -6.98
N LEU A 229 -16.52 11.02 -6.92
CA LEU A 229 -17.43 11.26 -5.79
C LEU A 229 -16.85 10.74 -4.47
N SER A 230 -16.35 9.50 -4.47
CA SER A 230 -15.67 8.87 -3.33
C SER A 230 -14.40 9.63 -2.92
N LEU A 231 -13.60 10.08 -3.88
CA LEU A 231 -12.39 10.85 -3.64
C LEU A 231 -12.69 12.21 -3.01
N VAL A 232 -13.71 12.92 -3.51
CA VAL A 232 -14.14 14.22 -2.96
C VAL A 232 -14.66 14.06 -1.54
N ALA A 233 -15.52 13.07 -1.30
CA ALA A 233 -16.04 12.79 0.04
C ALA A 233 -14.91 12.42 1.02
N THR A 234 -14.03 11.51 0.62
CA THR A 234 -12.86 11.10 1.41
C THR A 234 -11.96 12.30 1.71
N ARG A 235 -11.66 13.13 0.71
CA ARG A 235 -10.81 14.32 0.88
C ARG A 235 -11.45 15.34 1.83
N ALA A 236 -12.76 15.55 1.76
CA ALA A 236 -13.47 16.47 2.65
C ALA A 236 -13.40 16.00 4.11
N ILE A 237 -13.66 14.70 4.34
CA ILE A 237 -13.61 14.08 5.67
C ILE A 237 -12.16 14.08 6.20
N ALA A 238 -11.20 13.62 5.39
CA ALA A 238 -9.80 13.51 5.77
C ALA A 238 -9.18 14.88 6.11
N ARG A 239 -9.52 15.95 5.38
CA ARG A 239 -9.07 17.31 5.72
C ARG A 239 -9.52 17.74 7.11
N ARG A 240 -10.74 17.38 7.51
CA ARG A 240 -11.27 17.71 8.84
C ARG A 240 -10.63 16.85 9.93
N ALA A 241 -10.48 15.55 9.67
CA ALA A 241 -9.76 14.65 10.55
C ALA A 241 -8.31 15.11 10.78
N GLN A 242 -7.59 15.48 9.71
CA GLN A 242 -6.19 15.94 9.79
C GLN A 242 -6.03 17.16 10.71
N ARG A 243 -6.93 18.15 10.64
CA ARG A 243 -6.89 19.32 11.54
C ARG A 243 -7.05 18.92 13.00
N LEU A 244 -7.94 17.97 13.29
CA LEU A 244 -8.17 17.47 14.65
C LEU A 244 -7.03 16.57 15.13
N PHE A 245 -6.41 15.79 14.25
CA PHE A 245 -5.18 15.06 14.55
C PHE A 245 -4.05 16.00 14.96
N VAL A 246 -3.87 17.14 14.27
CA VAL A 246 -2.87 18.14 14.67
C VAL A 246 -3.14 18.70 16.08
N ALA A 247 -4.41 18.99 16.40
CA ALA A 247 -4.80 19.41 17.73
C ALA A 247 -4.56 18.30 18.78
N GLN A 248 -4.89 17.05 18.44
CA GLN A 248 -4.65 15.87 19.27
C GLN A 248 -3.16 15.72 19.60
N TRP A 249 -2.28 15.77 18.61
CA TRP A 249 -0.83 15.65 18.82
C TRP A 249 -0.27 16.79 19.68
N THR A 250 -0.75 18.01 19.48
CA THR A 250 -0.37 19.17 20.31
C THR A 250 -0.80 18.98 21.77
N SER A 251 -2.00 18.46 22.02
CA SER A 251 -2.49 18.19 23.38
C SER A 251 -1.75 17.01 24.04
N ILE A 252 -1.45 15.95 23.29
CA ILE A 252 -0.64 14.82 23.77
C ILE A 252 0.77 15.31 24.16
N GLY A 253 1.38 16.19 23.36
CA GLY A 253 2.68 16.78 23.70
C GLY A 253 2.67 17.53 25.03
N ARG A 254 1.65 18.36 25.27
CA ARG A 254 1.48 19.08 26.55
C ARG A 254 1.25 18.14 27.73
N LEU A 255 0.41 17.11 27.56
CA LEU A 255 0.17 16.10 28.58
C LEU A 255 1.47 15.34 28.93
N ASN A 256 2.22 14.92 27.92
CA ASN A 256 3.49 14.21 28.12
C ASN A 256 4.55 15.10 28.78
N ALA A 257 4.64 16.38 28.41
CA ALA A 257 5.54 17.31 29.07
C ALA A 257 5.19 17.47 30.56
N HIS A 258 3.91 17.58 30.90
CA HIS A 258 3.46 17.62 32.30
C HIS A 258 3.80 16.35 33.07
N ILE A 259 3.62 15.19 32.45
CA ILE A 259 4.02 13.89 33.02
C ILE A 259 5.54 13.90 33.27
N GLU A 260 6.35 14.26 32.28
CA GLU A 260 7.81 14.28 32.38
C GLU A 260 8.29 15.23 33.49
N GLU A 261 7.75 16.44 33.57
CA GLU A 261 8.07 17.42 34.61
C GLU A 261 7.65 16.93 35.99
N THR A 262 6.44 16.38 36.13
CA THR A 262 5.92 15.88 37.41
C THR A 262 6.72 14.69 37.94
N TYR A 263 7.13 13.76 37.08
CA TYR A 263 7.91 12.59 37.49
C TYR A 263 9.38 12.95 37.74
N SER A 264 9.98 13.81 36.92
CA SER A 264 11.35 14.30 37.15
C SER A 264 11.42 15.13 38.45
N GLY A 265 10.38 15.91 38.72
CA GLY A 265 10.20 16.71 39.92
C GLY A 265 9.46 16.00 41.06
N PHE A 266 9.32 14.67 41.04
CA PHE A 266 8.43 13.92 41.94
C PHE A 266 8.68 14.24 43.42
N THR A 267 9.96 14.30 43.83
CA THR A 267 10.35 14.65 45.20
C THR A 267 9.85 16.05 45.55
N VAL A 268 9.99 17.04 44.66
CA VAL A 268 9.53 18.42 44.91
C VAL A 268 8.00 18.44 45.04
N VAL A 269 7.28 17.83 44.11
CA VAL A 269 5.80 17.78 44.13
C VAL A 269 5.28 17.11 45.40
N LYS A 270 5.95 16.05 45.88
CA LYS A 270 5.57 15.31 47.09
C LYS A 270 5.88 16.10 48.35
N THR A 271 7.09 16.64 48.49
CA THR A 271 7.55 17.29 49.73
C THR A 271 6.84 18.63 49.97
N PHE A 272 6.48 19.36 48.91
CA PHE A 272 5.72 20.62 49.00
C PHE A 272 4.19 20.43 48.96
N GLY A 273 3.68 19.19 48.92
CA GLY A 273 2.24 18.91 48.99
C GLY A 273 1.42 19.24 47.73
N HIS A 274 2.05 19.51 46.58
CA HIS A 274 1.38 19.93 45.33
C HIS A 274 0.70 18.82 44.52
N ARG A 275 0.52 17.62 45.09
CA ARG A 275 -0.07 16.46 44.39
C ARG A 275 -1.48 16.73 43.84
N ALA A 276 -2.31 17.47 44.57
CA ALA A 276 -3.67 17.79 44.14
C ALA A 276 -3.67 18.71 42.91
N ALA A 277 -2.85 19.78 42.93
CA ALA A 277 -2.70 20.70 41.80
C ALA A 277 -2.13 20.00 40.56
N ALA A 278 -1.11 19.15 40.73
CA ALA A 278 -0.54 18.37 39.64
C ALA A 278 -1.58 17.40 39.01
N ARG A 279 -2.48 16.83 39.83
CA ARG A 279 -3.57 15.96 39.38
C ARG A 279 -4.66 16.74 38.65
N GLU A 280 -4.97 17.95 39.09
CA GLU A 280 -5.93 18.83 38.43
C GLU A 280 -5.43 19.27 37.05
N GLN A 281 -4.19 19.76 36.96
CA GLN A 281 -3.56 20.09 35.67
C GLN A 281 -3.48 18.88 34.74
N PHE A 282 -3.17 17.69 35.28
CA PHE A 282 -3.20 16.46 34.49
C PHE A 282 -4.60 16.20 33.92
N ARG A 283 -5.65 16.37 34.74
CA ARG A 283 -7.04 16.19 34.29
C ARG A 283 -7.39 17.16 33.17
N ASP A 284 -7.01 18.43 33.30
CA ASP A 284 -7.29 19.44 32.28
C ASP A 284 -6.57 19.13 30.95
N TYR A 285 -5.30 18.72 31.01
CA TYR A 285 -4.57 18.27 29.81
C TYR A 285 -5.17 17.00 29.21
N ASN A 286 -5.57 16.05 30.06
CA ASN A 286 -6.19 14.80 29.64
C ASN A 286 -7.54 15.04 28.97
N ASP A 287 -8.36 15.95 29.49
CA ASP A 287 -9.67 16.30 28.91
C ASP A 287 -9.50 16.97 27.54
N ASN A 288 -8.48 17.82 27.38
CA ASN A 288 -8.11 18.38 26.09
C ASN A 288 -7.67 17.30 25.08
N VAL A 289 -6.92 16.29 25.54
CA VAL A 289 -6.57 15.12 24.72
C VAL A 289 -7.83 14.35 24.33
N TYR A 290 -8.75 14.11 25.27
CA TYR A 290 -10.00 13.40 25.01
C TYR A 290 -10.84 14.10 23.94
N GLN A 291 -11.11 15.40 24.10
CA GLN A 291 -11.93 16.16 23.15
C GLN A 291 -11.33 16.19 21.74
N ALA A 292 -10.02 16.43 21.64
CA ALA A 292 -9.32 16.44 20.36
C ALA A 292 -9.29 15.03 19.72
N SER A 293 -9.04 13.99 20.52
CA SER A 293 -8.98 12.59 20.06
C SER A 293 -10.34 12.09 19.60
N PHE A 294 -11.42 12.40 20.32
CA PHE A 294 -12.78 12.01 19.95
C PHE A 294 -13.13 12.54 18.57
N GLY A 295 -12.94 13.85 18.34
CA GLY A 295 -13.19 14.46 17.04
C GLY A 295 -12.33 13.85 15.93
N ALA A 296 -11.01 13.72 16.15
CA ALA A 296 -10.11 13.13 15.18
C ALA A 296 -10.55 11.71 14.77
N GLN A 297 -10.94 10.89 15.74
CA GLN A 297 -11.25 9.48 15.52
C GLN A 297 -12.63 9.31 14.92
N PHE A 298 -13.58 10.15 15.31
CA PHE A 298 -14.90 10.21 14.70
C PHE A 298 -14.79 10.52 13.19
N PHE A 299 -14.12 11.62 12.82
CA PHE A 299 -13.98 11.98 11.40
C PHE A 299 -13.14 10.97 10.62
N SER A 300 -12.05 10.46 11.19
CA SER A 300 -11.25 9.41 10.55
C SER A 300 -12.09 8.14 10.32
N GLY A 301 -12.88 7.75 11.31
CA GLY A 301 -13.78 6.59 11.26
C GLY A 301 -14.90 6.72 10.24
N LEU A 302 -15.31 7.93 9.86
CA LEU A 302 -16.34 8.16 8.83
C LEU A 302 -15.89 7.86 7.40
N VAL A 303 -14.58 7.75 7.14
CA VAL A 303 -14.06 7.49 5.78
C VAL A 303 -14.56 6.15 5.23
N ALA A 304 -14.47 5.08 6.02
CA ALA A 304 -14.86 3.74 5.57
C ALA A 304 -16.40 3.61 5.35
N PRO A 305 -17.28 4.08 6.25
CA PRO A 305 -18.71 4.13 5.99
C PRO A 305 -19.10 5.00 4.80
N ALA A 306 -18.49 6.19 4.64
CA ALA A 306 -18.79 7.09 3.52
C ALA A 306 -18.41 6.47 2.17
N THR A 307 -17.22 5.87 2.07
CA THR A 307 -16.77 5.17 0.86
C THR A 307 -17.64 3.93 0.57
N SER A 308 -18.02 3.17 1.60
CA SER A 308 -18.93 2.02 1.45
C SER A 308 -20.32 2.46 0.99
N PHE A 309 -20.85 3.56 1.54
CA PHE A 309 -22.14 4.12 1.14
C PHE A 309 -22.15 4.53 -0.33
N ILE A 310 -21.11 5.25 -0.78
CA ILE A 310 -20.95 5.63 -2.20
C ILE A 310 -20.82 4.39 -3.10
N GLY A 311 -20.05 3.38 -2.67
CA GLY A 311 -19.94 2.11 -3.39
C GLY A 311 -21.29 1.38 -3.51
N ASN A 312 -22.10 1.39 -2.45
CA ASN A 312 -23.44 0.80 -2.46
C ASN A 312 -24.42 1.61 -3.33
N LEU A 313 -24.33 2.94 -3.38
CA LEU A 313 -25.09 3.74 -4.33
C LEU A 313 -24.72 3.39 -5.78
N GLY A 314 -23.42 3.19 -6.05
CA GLY A 314 -22.93 2.68 -7.33
C GLY A 314 -23.52 1.31 -7.68
N TYR A 315 -23.52 0.38 -6.72
CA TYR A 315 -24.14 -0.93 -6.88
C TYR A 315 -25.63 -0.82 -7.21
N VAL A 316 -26.40 0.00 -6.48
CA VAL A 316 -27.84 0.19 -6.72
C VAL A 316 -28.08 0.81 -8.09
N ALA A 317 -27.33 1.84 -8.47
CA ALA A 317 -27.43 2.47 -9.79
C ALA A 317 -27.17 1.46 -10.92
N VAL A 318 -26.12 0.64 -10.78
CA VAL A 318 -25.81 -0.44 -11.73
C VAL A 318 -26.89 -1.50 -11.76
N ALA A 319 -27.44 -1.92 -10.62
CA ALA A 319 -28.50 -2.92 -10.55
C ALA A 319 -29.79 -2.43 -11.22
N VAL A 320 -30.19 -1.17 -10.99
CA VAL A 320 -31.39 -0.58 -11.60
C VAL A 320 -31.20 -0.39 -13.10
N VAL A 321 -30.16 0.33 -13.52
CA VAL A 321 -29.90 0.60 -14.95
C VAL A 321 -29.57 -0.67 -15.72
N GLY A 322 -28.83 -1.59 -15.09
CA GLY A 322 -28.53 -2.90 -15.64
C GLY A 322 -29.75 -3.79 -15.76
N GLY A 323 -30.66 -3.76 -14.78
CA GLY A 323 -31.95 -4.45 -14.85
C GLY A 323 -32.80 -3.96 -16.02
N LEU A 324 -32.85 -2.64 -16.27
CA LEU A 324 -33.49 -2.09 -17.46
C LEU A 324 -32.82 -2.57 -18.76
N GLN A 325 -31.48 -2.63 -18.81
CA GLN A 325 -30.75 -3.15 -19.98
C GLN A 325 -30.98 -4.65 -20.22
N VAL A 326 -31.23 -5.43 -19.18
CA VAL A 326 -31.64 -6.84 -19.31
C VAL A 326 -33.07 -6.94 -19.83
N ALA A 327 -33.99 -6.13 -19.31
CA ALA A 327 -35.39 -6.11 -19.74
C ALA A 327 -35.56 -5.68 -21.21
N THR A 328 -34.65 -4.85 -21.72
CA THR A 328 -34.61 -4.37 -23.11
C THR A 328 -33.75 -5.26 -24.03
N GLY A 329 -33.13 -6.32 -23.50
CA GLY A 329 -32.31 -7.26 -24.27
C GLY A 329 -30.90 -6.78 -24.66
N HIS A 330 -30.43 -5.64 -24.13
CA HIS A 330 -29.09 -5.10 -24.40
C HIS A 330 -27.97 -5.87 -23.68
N ILE A 331 -28.24 -6.42 -22.49
CA ILE A 331 -27.29 -7.24 -21.71
C ILE A 331 -28.00 -8.51 -21.24
N THR A 332 -27.27 -9.61 -21.10
CA THR A 332 -27.80 -10.85 -20.49
C THR A 332 -27.84 -10.76 -18.96
N LEU A 333 -28.61 -11.66 -18.32
CA LEU A 333 -28.69 -11.73 -16.85
C LEU A 333 -27.32 -12.07 -16.23
N GLY A 334 -26.57 -12.95 -16.87
CA GLY A 334 -25.19 -13.28 -16.54
C GLY A 334 -24.24 -12.09 -16.69
N GLY A 335 -24.45 -11.26 -17.72
CA GLY A 335 -23.71 -10.03 -17.94
C GLY A 335 -23.82 -9.05 -16.77
N ILE A 336 -25.05 -8.81 -16.27
CA ILE A 336 -25.25 -7.94 -15.10
C ILE A 336 -24.68 -8.54 -13.81
N GLN A 337 -24.79 -9.86 -13.62
CA GLN A 337 -24.17 -10.54 -12.47
C GLN A 337 -22.64 -10.36 -12.48
N ALA A 338 -21.99 -10.59 -13.62
CA ALA A 338 -20.56 -10.37 -13.78
C ALA A 338 -20.19 -8.91 -13.52
N PHE A 339 -20.99 -7.98 -14.07
CA PHE A 339 -20.79 -6.54 -13.90
C PHE A 339 -20.81 -6.12 -12.42
N ILE A 340 -21.79 -6.63 -11.66
CA ILE A 340 -21.89 -6.38 -10.21
C ILE A 340 -20.62 -6.83 -9.47
N GLN A 341 -20.03 -7.96 -9.85
CA GLN A 341 -18.76 -8.40 -9.26
C GLN A 341 -17.61 -7.46 -9.64
N TYR A 342 -17.56 -6.99 -10.88
CA TYR A 342 -16.56 -6.02 -11.32
C TYR A 342 -16.66 -4.69 -10.61
N VAL A 343 -17.86 -4.19 -10.27
CA VAL A 343 -18.02 -2.97 -9.45
C VAL A 343 -17.28 -3.10 -8.12
N ARG A 344 -17.37 -4.26 -7.44
CA ARG A 344 -16.66 -4.50 -6.18
C ARG A 344 -15.16 -4.64 -6.38
N GLN A 345 -14.73 -5.37 -7.43
CA GLN A 345 -13.31 -5.54 -7.77
C GLN A 345 -12.63 -4.24 -8.20
N PHE A 346 -13.37 -3.32 -8.81
CA PHE A 346 -12.87 -2.01 -9.22
C PHE A 346 -12.69 -1.07 -8.01
N ASN A 347 -13.61 -1.11 -7.05
CA ASN A 347 -13.58 -0.24 -5.87
C ASN A 347 -12.54 -0.67 -4.81
N ALA A 348 -12.32 -1.98 -4.62
CA ALA A 348 -11.43 -2.46 -3.54
C ALA A 348 -9.97 -1.96 -3.64
N PRO A 349 -9.31 -1.96 -4.83
CA PRO A 349 -7.94 -1.45 -4.96
C PRO A 349 -7.81 0.05 -4.72
N LEU A 350 -8.84 0.85 -5.01
CA LEU A 350 -8.82 2.31 -4.79
C LEU A 350 -8.63 2.65 -3.32
N SER A 351 -9.32 1.94 -2.42
CA SER A 351 -9.16 2.10 -0.97
C SER A 351 -7.76 1.68 -0.49
N GLN A 352 -7.18 0.63 -1.08
CA GLN A 352 -5.83 0.17 -0.73
C GLN A 352 -4.78 1.22 -1.11
N VAL A 353 -4.84 1.72 -2.35
CA VAL A 353 -3.89 2.75 -2.84
C VAL A 353 -3.92 4.00 -1.96
N ALA A 354 -5.10 4.43 -1.51
CA ALA A 354 -5.24 5.58 -0.63
C ALA A 354 -4.54 5.40 0.73
N GLY A 355 -4.61 4.20 1.32
CA GLY A 355 -3.97 3.89 2.61
C GLY A 355 -2.45 3.75 2.54
N MET A 356 -1.91 3.42 1.35
CA MET A 356 -0.49 3.11 1.18
C MET A 356 0.42 4.34 1.13
N TYR A 357 -0.13 5.55 0.94
CA TYR A 357 0.67 6.77 0.80
C TYR A 357 1.62 7.00 1.98
N ASN A 358 1.14 6.80 3.21
CA ASN A 358 1.95 7.00 4.42
C ASN A 358 3.09 5.97 4.50
N THR A 359 2.81 4.72 4.17
CA THR A 359 3.83 3.64 4.16
C THR A 359 4.89 3.90 3.09
N LEU A 360 4.47 4.34 1.90
CA LEU A 360 5.39 4.70 0.83
C LEU A 360 6.26 5.90 1.22
N GLN A 361 5.67 6.95 1.79
CA GLN A 361 6.40 8.12 2.26
C GLN A 361 7.43 7.75 3.35
N SER A 362 7.03 6.95 4.33
CA SER A 362 7.90 6.48 5.42
C SER A 362 9.07 5.64 4.89
N GLY A 363 8.79 4.74 3.95
CA GLY A 363 9.80 3.88 3.33
C GLY A 363 10.83 4.67 2.53
N VAL A 364 10.39 5.64 1.72
CA VAL A 364 11.29 6.49 0.92
C VAL A 364 12.16 7.37 1.82
N ALA A 365 11.60 7.96 2.87
CA ALA A 365 12.38 8.76 3.83
C ALA A 365 13.43 7.91 4.58
N SER A 366 13.15 6.63 4.84
CA SER A 366 14.09 5.71 5.48
C SER A 366 15.19 5.26 4.51
N ALA A 367 14.83 5.02 3.25
CA ALA A 367 15.80 4.75 2.20
C ALA A 367 16.75 5.92 1.98
N GLU A 368 16.25 7.15 2.00
CA GLU A 368 17.06 8.36 1.89
C GLU A 368 18.13 8.40 2.99
N ARG A 369 17.77 8.16 4.26
CA ARG A 369 18.75 8.12 5.35
C ARG A 369 19.79 7.01 5.23
N VAL A 370 19.39 5.86 4.70
CA VAL A 370 20.31 4.75 4.41
C VAL A 370 21.25 5.12 3.25
N PHE A 371 20.74 5.78 2.23
CA PHE A 371 21.55 6.25 1.10
C PHE A 371 22.50 7.38 1.51
N ASP A 372 22.07 8.31 2.36
CA ASP A 372 22.94 9.35 2.93
C ASP A 372 24.13 8.71 3.69
N LEU A 373 23.90 7.61 4.42
CA LEU A 373 24.97 6.85 5.09
C LEU A 373 25.91 6.19 4.07
N LEU A 374 25.37 5.57 3.02
CA LEU A 374 26.15 4.92 1.97
C LEU A 374 26.96 5.89 1.12
N ASP A 375 26.49 7.13 0.98
CA ASP A 375 27.13 8.18 0.19
C ASP A 375 28.14 9.02 0.99
N GLU A 376 28.25 8.80 2.30
CA GLU A 376 29.22 9.51 3.14
C GLU A 376 30.66 9.17 2.69
N PRO A 377 31.60 10.14 2.69
CA PRO A 377 32.99 9.89 2.31
C PRO A 377 33.65 8.80 3.16
N GLU A 378 34.36 7.90 2.49
CA GLU A 378 35.13 6.83 3.15
C GLU A 378 36.51 7.35 3.60
N GLU A 379 37.08 6.67 4.58
CA GLU A 379 38.46 6.89 5.00
C GLU A 379 39.39 6.62 3.81
N PRO A 380 40.28 7.58 3.45
CA PRO A 380 41.17 7.40 2.33
C PRO A 380 42.07 6.18 2.57
N PRO A 381 42.36 5.37 1.53
CA PRO A 381 43.27 4.25 1.67
C PRO A 381 44.64 4.74 2.11
N ASP A 382 45.32 3.91 2.88
CA ASP A 382 46.72 4.16 3.22
C ASP A 382 47.54 4.36 1.94
N PRO A 383 48.50 5.30 1.94
CA PRO A 383 49.45 5.41 0.85
C PRO A 383 50.18 4.08 0.65
N GLU A 384 50.59 3.79 -0.60
CA GLU A 384 51.25 2.52 -0.94
C GLU A 384 52.32 2.16 0.11
N PRO A 385 52.32 0.90 0.60
CA PRO A 385 53.33 0.47 1.56
C PRO A 385 54.70 0.79 0.98
N ALA A 386 55.52 1.53 1.72
CA ALA A 386 56.89 1.76 1.32
C ALA A 386 57.54 0.40 1.02
N PRO A 387 58.26 0.24 -0.11
CA PRO A 387 58.85 -1.05 -0.47
C PRO A 387 59.65 -1.57 0.71
N ASP A 388 59.35 -2.80 1.13
CA ASP A 388 59.93 -3.46 2.31
C ASP A 388 61.45 -3.31 2.28
N GLY A 389 61.93 -2.28 2.97
CA GLY A 389 63.34 -1.98 3.09
C GLY A 389 63.93 -2.94 4.09
N GLY A 390 64.16 -4.20 3.66
CA GLY A 390 64.95 -5.25 4.29
C GLY A 390 64.83 -5.37 5.81
N THR A 391 64.29 -6.49 6.26
CA THR A 391 64.19 -6.99 7.66
C THR A 391 65.45 -6.80 8.54
N ALA A 392 65.75 -5.57 8.92
CA ALA A 392 66.57 -5.23 10.07
C ALA A 392 65.64 -4.60 11.09
N GLN A 393 65.50 -5.24 12.26
CA GLN A 393 64.71 -4.72 13.39
C GLN A 393 65.24 -3.33 13.79
N ARG A 394 64.70 -2.28 13.17
CA ARG A 394 64.93 -0.91 13.62
C ARG A 394 64.17 -0.74 14.92
N PRO A 395 64.77 -0.18 15.99
CA PRO A 395 64.00 0.22 17.15
C PRO A 395 62.91 1.19 16.68
N GLY A 396 61.65 0.91 17.04
CA GLY A 396 60.48 1.69 16.61
C GLY A 396 60.54 3.12 17.16
N ARG A 397 61.30 3.99 16.49
CA ARG A 397 61.42 5.41 16.83
C ARG A 397 60.17 6.13 16.35
N VAL A 398 59.42 6.69 17.30
CA VAL A 398 58.28 7.59 17.04
C VAL A 398 58.78 9.03 17.21
N GLU A 399 58.52 9.87 16.23
CA GLU A 399 58.90 11.29 16.23
C GLU A 399 57.68 12.12 15.79
N PHE A 400 57.40 13.20 16.52
CA PHE A 400 56.44 14.22 16.10
C PHE A 400 57.26 15.39 15.53
N GLN A 401 56.82 16.00 14.42
CA GLN A 401 57.50 17.18 13.86
C GLN A 401 56.48 18.28 13.61
N HIS A 402 56.46 19.30 14.48
CA HIS A 402 55.58 20.47 14.37
C HIS A 402 54.09 20.11 14.18
N VAL A 403 53.62 19.08 14.89
CA VAL A 403 52.25 18.57 14.72
C VAL A 403 51.26 19.46 15.44
N SER A 404 50.24 19.91 14.71
CA SER A 404 49.07 20.61 15.27
C SER A 404 47.80 19.85 14.89
N PHE A 405 46.86 19.69 15.82
CA PHE A 405 45.65 18.88 15.64
C PHE A 405 44.44 19.50 16.32
N GLY A 406 43.27 19.35 15.73
CA GLY A 406 41.98 19.71 16.33
C GLY A 406 40.84 18.91 15.70
N TYR A 407 39.86 18.51 16.52
CA TYR A 407 38.68 17.77 16.07
C TYR A 407 37.69 18.63 15.27
N ARG A 408 37.76 19.96 15.40
CA ARG A 408 36.91 20.90 14.67
C ARG A 408 37.76 21.99 14.01
N PRO A 409 37.33 22.53 12.86
CA PRO A 409 37.95 23.71 12.28
C PRO A 409 38.02 24.83 13.30
N ASN A 410 39.17 25.51 13.40
CA ASN A 410 39.41 26.64 14.30
C ASN A 410 39.36 26.32 15.81
N THR A 411 39.42 25.05 16.22
CA THR A 411 39.56 24.66 17.63
C THR A 411 40.74 23.69 17.81
N PRO A 412 41.98 24.19 17.69
CA PRO A 412 43.17 23.37 17.92
C PRO A 412 43.22 22.85 19.37
N VAL A 413 43.60 21.59 19.53
CA VAL A 413 43.80 20.88 20.81
C VAL A 413 45.29 20.64 21.05
N ILE A 414 46.04 20.33 19.99
CA ILE A 414 47.50 20.19 20.01
C ILE A 414 48.09 21.32 19.19
N HIS A 415 49.14 21.95 19.73
CA HIS A 415 49.85 23.07 19.12
C HIS A 415 51.35 22.74 19.00
N ASN A 416 51.86 22.70 17.76
CA ASN A 416 53.30 22.57 17.44
C ASN A 416 54.08 21.52 18.24
N LEU A 417 53.51 20.32 18.45
CA LEU A 417 54.16 19.22 19.15
C LEU A 417 55.36 18.70 18.33
N SER A 418 56.55 18.63 18.94
CA SER A 418 57.78 18.12 18.34
C SER A 418 58.56 17.24 19.32
#